data_AF-A0A0V0IKS2-F1
#
_entry.id   AF-A0A0V0IKS2-F1
#
_cell.length_a   1.000
_cell.length_b   1.000
_cell.length_c   1.000
_cell.angle_alpha   90.00
_cell.angle_beta   90.00
_cell.angle_gamma   90.00
#
_symmetry.space_group_name_H-M   'P 1'
#
loop_
_entity.id
_entity.type
_entity.pdbx_description
1 polymer ?
#
loop_
_entity_poly.entity_id
_entity_poly.type
_entity_poly.pdbx_seq_one_letter_code
_entity_poly.pdbx_strand_id
1 'polypeptide(L)'
;MLLENLKLANEVLRKDDGEKNKLLENLKLQIEALRKEDSQKNKLLEDLKLEVEALTEELEEAKSYEEKLVEKEALLEQLNVDLEASRMAESYAHNLVEECQKKVEELEVQSKEARHLERSASESLESIMKQLEGSNDLLHDAEAEIASLKEKVGLLEMSTTRQKGDLEESERRSQVAREEASEMSKKVESLIAELETVKEEKTQAIEQEKLAAESVQSLLEEKNKLINELERSREEEEKSKKAMESLASALHEVSSEAREAKERFLSSQAEQEHYEAQIEDLKLVLKATNEKYESLLDEAKEKIDDLTTSVEQSKNDNQILKAEWEDKELHLMSCVKKTEEENSSMEKEINRLVNLLKEAEQEAAFKEEAVQLKNSLQVAESEVTYLKEVLGEAKGESMKLKESLMDKENAVQNILQENEELRSREAESLKKVEELSKSLKEALAKKESEESGELSESEKDYDMLPKVVEFSEQNGGGRVEEKPKIEVTPHQSEPIPEEKSEVVNITLHDKAVETLSEVEKPNGELTGNNNKEKEDDDSAEGEFKMWESCKIGDKDFSPERETVQEEESDSKTEAGESYDQVNGLPSAENPENAGTSPTKPQSQKKKKPLLHKFGSLLKKKGTSSQK
;
A
#
# COMPACT_ATOMS: atom_id res chain seq x y z
N MET A 1 40.57 -171.02 314.84
CA MET A 1 39.69 -169.96 315.35
C MET A 1 40.35 -168.60 315.12
N LEU A 2 39.56 -167.52 315.14
CA LEU A 2 39.98 -166.10 315.18
C LEU A 2 40.72 -165.56 313.95
N LEU A 3 41.94 -166.01 313.64
CA LEU A 3 42.75 -165.42 312.55
C LEU A 3 42.49 -166.03 311.15
N GLU A 4 41.52 -166.92 311.11
CA GLU A 4 40.47 -167.07 310.09
C GLU A 4 40.15 -165.78 309.31
N ASN A 5 40.16 -164.62 309.98
CA ASN A 5 39.91 -163.31 309.37
C ASN A 5 41.08 -162.67 308.61
N LEU A 6 42.35 -162.97 308.91
CA LEU A 6 43.41 -161.96 308.70
C LEU A 6 43.80 -161.70 307.23
N LYS A 7 43.89 -162.73 306.37
CA LYS A 7 44.32 -162.57 304.97
C LYS A 7 43.35 -163.03 303.89
N LEU A 8 42.07 -163.09 304.28
CA LEU A 8 40.93 -162.74 303.41
C LEU A 8 41.24 -161.49 302.53
N ALA A 9 41.97 -160.52 303.09
CA ALA A 9 42.39 -159.27 302.45
C ALA A 9 43.16 -159.42 301.12
N ASN A 10 43.82 -160.56 300.85
CA ASN A 10 44.62 -160.73 299.62
C ASN A 10 43.87 -161.41 298.47
N GLU A 11 42.80 -162.16 298.74
CA GLU A 11 42.04 -162.91 297.72
C GLU A 11 41.32 -161.98 296.73
N VAL A 12 40.97 -160.77 297.18
CA VAL A 12 40.17 -159.78 296.43
C VAL A 12 41.04 -158.90 295.52
N LEU A 13 42.25 -158.54 295.95
CA LEU A 13 42.93 -157.34 295.44
C LEU A 13 43.59 -157.44 294.06
N ARG A 14 43.82 -158.65 293.50
CA ARG A 14 44.59 -158.82 292.24
C ARG A 14 43.76 -159.23 291.01
N LYS A 15 42.43 -159.12 291.05
CA LYS A 15 41.57 -159.30 289.85
C LYS A 15 41.17 -157.98 289.18
N ASP A 16 41.21 -156.85 289.89
CA ASP A 16 40.69 -155.55 289.43
C ASP A 16 41.47 -154.91 288.25
N ASP A 17 42.79 -155.12 288.19
CA ASP A 17 43.63 -154.57 287.10
C ASP A 17 43.33 -155.18 285.72
N GLY A 18 42.65 -156.33 285.66
CA GLY A 18 42.33 -157.02 284.41
C GLY A 18 41.36 -156.24 283.50
N GLU A 19 40.44 -155.47 284.08
CA GLU A 19 39.40 -154.77 283.32
C GLU A 19 39.85 -153.38 282.85
N LYS A 20 40.60 -152.62 283.67
CA LYS A 20 41.04 -151.25 283.32
C LYS A 20 41.90 -151.21 282.05
N ASN A 21 42.86 -152.12 281.89
CA ASN A 21 43.72 -152.17 280.71
C ASN A 21 42.93 -152.46 279.41
N LYS A 22 41.83 -153.23 279.51
CA LYS A 22 40.97 -153.55 278.37
C LYS A 22 40.15 -152.34 277.90
N LEU A 23 39.84 -151.41 278.80
CA LEU A 23 39.17 -150.15 278.49
C LEU A 23 40.14 -149.14 277.83
N LEU A 24 41.38 -149.07 278.32
CA LEU A 24 42.40 -148.11 277.87
C LEU A 24 42.76 -148.28 276.39
N GLU A 25 42.99 -149.52 275.93
CA GLU A 25 43.39 -149.77 274.54
C GLU A 25 42.25 -149.50 273.54
N ASN A 26 40.99 -149.66 273.96
CA ASN A 26 39.81 -149.35 273.14
C ASN A 26 39.66 -147.84 272.89
N LEU A 27 39.93 -147.03 273.92
CA LEU A 27 39.85 -145.56 273.85
C LEU A 27 40.93 -144.96 272.93
N LYS A 28 42.08 -145.66 272.82
CA LYS A 28 43.23 -145.32 271.97
C LYS A 28 42.90 -145.40 270.47
N LEU A 29 42.21 -146.47 270.05
CA LEU A 29 41.73 -146.65 268.67
C LEU A 29 40.77 -145.53 268.23
N GLN A 30 39.96 -145.01 269.15
CA GLN A 30 38.97 -143.98 268.86
C GLN A 30 39.60 -142.60 268.57
N ILE A 31 40.73 -142.29 269.22
CA ILE A 31 41.51 -141.05 268.98
C ILE A 31 42.17 -141.09 267.59
N GLU A 32 42.66 -142.25 267.16
CA GLU A 32 43.36 -142.38 265.87
C GLU A 32 42.41 -142.34 264.66
N ALA A 33 41.13 -142.71 264.85
CA ALA A 33 40.08 -142.52 263.85
C ALA A 33 39.79 -141.03 263.58
N LEU A 34 39.59 -140.23 264.63
CA LEU A 34 39.29 -138.79 264.52
C LEU A 34 40.40 -138.02 263.80
N ARG A 35 41.67 -138.37 264.03
CA ARG A 35 42.81 -137.75 263.34
C ARG A 35 42.80 -137.93 261.81
N LYS A 36 42.17 -138.99 261.28
CA LYS A 36 42.05 -139.18 259.83
C LYS A 36 40.97 -138.31 259.23
N GLU A 37 39.81 -138.20 259.88
CA GLU A 37 38.69 -137.37 259.37
C GLU A 37 39.09 -135.89 259.26
N ASP A 38 39.77 -135.36 260.27
CA ASP A 38 40.23 -133.96 260.31
C ASP A 38 41.23 -133.65 259.18
N SER A 39 42.12 -134.61 258.87
CA SER A 39 43.06 -134.49 257.75
C SER A 39 42.39 -134.48 256.37
N GLN A 40 41.21 -135.08 256.23
CA GLN A 40 40.44 -135.07 254.98
C GLN A 40 39.66 -133.76 254.81
N LYS A 41 39.14 -133.18 255.89
CA LYS A 41 38.44 -131.88 255.86
C LYS A 41 39.34 -130.74 255.43
N ASN A 42 40.56 -130.64 255.96
CA ASN A 42 41.52 -129.62 255.54
C ASN A 42 41.85 -129.71 254.04
N LYS A 43 41.94 -130.93 253.48
CA LYS A 43 42.22 -131.11 252.06
C LYS A 43 41.09 -130.59 251.16
N LEU A 44 39.84 -130.88 251.53
CA LEU A 44 38.67 -130.40 250.79
C LEU A 44 38.53 -128.85 250.86
N LEU A 45 39.01 -128.23 251.94
CA LEU A 45 39.00 -126.78 252.11
C LEU A 45 40.00 -126.07 251.17
N GLU A 46 41.17 -126.67 250.95
CA GLU A 46 42.20 -126.16 250.04
C GLU A 46 41.74 -126.25 248.57
N ASP A 47 41.14 -127.38 248.18
CA ASP A 47 40.59 -127.58 246.83
C ASP A 47 39.49 -126.53 246.51
N LEU A 48 38.57 -126.28 247.45
CA LEU A 48 37.48 -125.31 247.28
C LEU A 48 37.97 -123.85 247.20
N LYS A 49 39.14 -123.53 247.77
CA LYS A 49 39.73 -122.19 247.72
C LYS A 49 40.25 -121.86 246.32
N LEU A 50 40.85 -122.83 245.63
CA LEU A 50 41.39 -122.65 244.27
C LEU A 50 40.28 -122.40 243.24
N GLU A 51 39.11 -123.01 243.40
CA GLU A 51 37.98 -122.83 242.47
C GLU A 51 37.33 -121.43 242.61
N VAL A 52 37.36 -120.84 243.81
CA VAL A 52 36.95 -119.43 244.02
C VAL A 52 37.93 -118.45 243.38
N GLU A 53 39.23 -118.75 243.41
CA GLU A 53 40.28 -117.93 242.77
C GLU A 53 40.15 -117.98 241.22
N ALA A 54 39.82 -119.13 240.63
CA ALA A 54 39.57 -119.24 239.19
C ALA A 54 38.33 -118.45 238.73
N LEU A 55 37.20 -118.57 239.45
CA LEU A 55 35.95 -117.87 239.11
C LEU A 55 36.04 -116.34 239.26
N THR A 56 37.02 -115.81 239.99
CA THR A 56 37.28 -114.37 240.06
C THR A 56 38.10 -113.85 238.89
N GLU A 57 38.87 -114.70 238.20
CA GLU A 57 39.63 -114.33 237.01
C GLU A 57 38.74 -114.26 235.76
N GLU A 58 37.84 -115.25 235.55
CA GLU A 58 36.84 -115.23 234.46
C GLU A 58 35.91 -114.00 234.53
N LEU A 59 35.53 -113.59 235.75
CA LEU A 59 34.68 -112.41 235.98
C LEU A 59 35.36 -111.10 235.55
N GLU A 60 36.70 -111.01 235.66
CA GLU A 60 37.44 -109.81 235.25
C GLU A 60 37.67 -109.79 233.73
N GLU A 61 37.88 -110.96 233.10
CA GLU A 61 37.96 -111.05 231.64
C GLU A 61 36.64 -110.64 230.97
N ALA A 62 35.50 -111.05 231.54
CA ALA A 62 34.15 -110.72 231.06
C ALA A 62 33.91 -109.20 230.97
N LYS A 63 34.27 -108.43 232.01
CA LYS A 63 34.18 -106.95 232.01
C LYS A 63 34.98 -106.33 230.86
N SER A 64 36.13 -106.92 230.53
CA SER A 64 36.98 -106.43 229.45
C SER A 64 36.31 -106.55 228.07
N TYR A 65 35.31 -107.42 227.89
CA TYR A 65 34.52 -107.49 226.65
C TYR A 65 33.36 -106.50 226.65
N GLU A 66 32.79 -106.17 227.80
CA GLU A 66 31.75 -105.15 227.96
C GLU A 66 32.26 -103.75 227.60
N GLU A 67 33.46 -103.37 228.06
CA GLU A 67 34.11 -102.11 227.69
C GLU A 67 34.37 -102.00 226.18
N LYS A 68 34.84 -103.10 225.54
CA LYS A 68 35.03 -103.18 224.08
C LYS A 68 33.72 -103.13 223.30
N LEU A 69 32.58 -103.50 223.88
CA LEU A 69 31.28 -103.41 223.22
C LEU A 69 30.86 -101.94 223.09
N VAL A 70 31.00 -101.16 224.16
CA VAL A 70 30.67 -99.72 224.19
C VAL A 70 31.52 -98.93 223.18
N GLU A 71 32.81 -99.24 223.04
CA GLU A 71 33.66 -98.64 221.98
C GLU A 71 33.14 -98.95 220.57
N LYS A 72 32.59 -100.16 220.34
CA LYS A 72 32.07 -100.56 219.03
C LYS A 72 30.72 -99.92 218.71
N GLU A 73 29.86 -99.74 219.70
CA GLU A 73 28.59 -99.03 219.54
C GLU A 73 28.84 -97.55 219.18
N ALA A 74 29.76 -96.87 219.88
CA ALA A 74 30.13 -95.49 219.57
C ALA A 74 30.69 -95.29 218.14
N LEU A 75 31.49 -96.25 217.65
CA LEU A 75 31.99 -96.23 216.27
C LEU A 75 30.89 -96.47 215.22
N LEU A 76 29.88 -97.29 215.55
CA LEU A 76 28.72 -97.54 214.69
C LEU A 76 27.84 -96.29 214.55
N GLU A 77 27.64 -95.56 215.65
CA GLU A 77 26.83 -94.35 215.67
C GLU A 77 27.48 -93.20 214.88
N GLN A 78 28.82 -93.03 214.99
CA GLN A 78 29.57 -92.10 214.12
C GLN A 78 29.46 -92.46 212.64
N LEU A 79 29.60 -93.75 212.29
CA LEU A 79 29.49 -94.21 210.90
C LEU A 79 28.09 -93.94 210.30
N ASN A 80 27.04 -93.99 211.13
CA ASN A 80 25.68 -93.65 210.70
C ASN A 80 25.52 -92.13 210.42
N VAL A 81 26.14 -91.27 211.23
CA VAL A 81 26.18 -89.80 210.97
C VAL A 81 26.91 -89.51 209.66
N ASP A 82 28.06 -90.16 209.42
CA ASP A 82 28.84 -90.00 208.19
C ASP A 82 28.06 -90.51 206.95
N LEU A 83 27.28 -91.58 207.10
CA LEU A 83 26.38 -92.12 206.06
C LEU A 83 25.25 -91.13 205.70
N GLU A 84 24.60 -90.52 206.69
CA GLU A 84 23.55 -89.52 206.44
C GLU A 84 24.12 -88.25 205.81
N ALA A 85 25.29 -87.79 206.26
CA ALA A 85 26.00 -86.66 205.66
C ALA A 85 26.37 -86.94 204.19
N SER A 86 26.86 -88.16 203.89
CA SER A 86 27.15 -88.61 202.54
C SER A 86 25.90 -88.62 201.65
N ARG A 87 24.77 -89.18 202.13
CA ARG A 87 23.50 -89.22 201.37
C ARG A 87 22.93 -87.82 201.12
N MET A 88 23.10 -86.88 202.05
CA MET A 88 22.74 -85.47 201.83
C MET A 88 23.61 -84.82 200.75
N ALA A 89 24.93 -85.05 200.78
CA ALA A 89 25.85 -84.54 199.76
C ALA A 89 25.58 -85.15 198.37
N GLU A 90 25.27 -86.44 198.30
CA GLU A 90 24.82 -87.15 197.09
C GLU A 90 23.55 -86.51 196.50
N SER A 91 22.56 -86.20 197.34
CA SER A 91 21.32 -85.56 196.89
C SER A 91 21.56 -84.15 196.34
N TYR A 92 22.44 -83.35 196.95
CA TYR A 92 22.83 -82.04 196.43
C TYR A 92 23.60 -82.16 195.10
N ALA A 93 24.54 -83.10 195.00
CA ALA A 93 25.30 -83.34 193.78
C ALA A 93 24.40 -83.79 192.62
N HIS A 94 23.44 -84.69 192.87
CA HIS A 94 22.51 -85.18 191.86
C HIS A 94 21.59 -84.06 191.35
N ASN A 95 21.09 -83.20 192.24
CA ASN A 95 20.27 -82.05 191.85
C ASN A 95 21.05 -81.05 190.99
N LEU A 96 22.30 -80.73 191.35
CA LEU A 96 23.18 -79.88 190.55
C LEU A 96 23.46 -80.49 189.16
N VAL A 97 23.65 -81.81 189.07
CA VAL A 97 23.81 -82.52 187.79
C VAL A 97 22.53 -82.41 186.94
N GLU A 98 21.35 -82.52 187.55
CA GLU A 98 20.07 -82.40 186.85
C GLU A 98 19.84 -80.97 186.31
N GLU A 99 20.22 -79.93 187.06
CA GLU A 99 20.23 -78.55 186.57
C GLU A 99 21.24 -78.32 185.44
N CYS A 100 22.47 -78.84 185.59
CA CYS A 100 23.49 -78.78 184.55
C CYS A 100 23.01 -79.46 183.25
N GLN A 101 22.37 -80.63 183.35
CA GLN A 101 21.86 -81.36 182.20
C GLN A 101 20.75 -80.58 181.48
N LYS A 102 19.77 -80.03 182.21
CA LYS A 102 18.72 -79.17 181.63
C LYS A 102 19.31 -77.96 180.90
N LYS A 103 20.37 -77.35 181.45
CA LYS A 103 21.04 -76.22 180.79
C LYS A 103 21.83 -76.64 179.54
N VAL A 104 22.43 -77.82 179.52
CA VAL A 104 23.07 -78.40 178.32
C VAL A 104 22.01 -78.68 177.23
N GLU A 105 20.87 -79.27 177.59
CA GLU A 105 19.76 -79.54 176.66
C GLU A 105 19.21 -78.24 176.03
N GLU A 106 19.00 -77.19 176.84
CA GLU A 106 18.58 -75.85 176.35
C GLU A 106 19.60 -75.23 175.38
N LEU A 107 20.90 -75.28 175.73
CA LEU A 107 21.98 -74.77 174.87
C LEU A 107 22.15 -75.60 173.58
N GLU A 108 21.86 -76.91 173.62
CA GLU A 108 21.90 -77.76 172.42
C GLU A 108 20.74 -77.41 171.46
N VAL A 109 19.56 -77.10 171.98
CA VAL A 109 18.42 -76.59 171.18
C VAL A 109 18.77 -75.24 170.54
N GLN A 110 19.28 -74.27 171.31
CA GLN A 110 19.73 -72.98 170.78
C GLN A 110 20.84 -73.14 169.73
N SER A 111 21.77 -74.08 169.93
CA SER A 111 22.81 -74.41 168.96
C SER A 111 22.26 -75.03 167.67
N LYS A 112 21.20 -75.85 167.74
CA LYS A 112 20.52 -76.43 166.57
C LYS A 112 19.72 -75.37 165.80
N GLU A 113 19.02 -74.48 166.50
CA GLU A 113 18.27 -73.38 165.90
C GLU A 113 19.20 -72.36 165.23
N ALA A 114 20.29 -71.95 165.88
CA ALA A 114 21.31 -71.08 165.28
C ALA A 114 21.91 -71.69 164.00
N ARG A 115 22.25 -72.98 164.02
CA ARG A 115 22.72 -73.74 162.84
C ARG A 115 21.64 -74.03 161.80
N HIS A 116 20.36 -73.82 162.09
CA HIS A 116 19.29 -73.80 161.10
C HIS A 116 19.22 -72.42 160.43
N LEU A 117 19.18 -71.36 161.22
CA LEU A 117 19.13 -69.97 160.74
C LEU A 117 20.36 -69.60 159.89
N GLU A 118 21.56 -70.00 160.32
CA GLU A 118 22.82 -69.86 159.57
C GLU A 118 22.73 -70.50 158.18
N ARG A 119 22.16 -71.71 158.09
CA ARG A 119 21.97 -72.42 156.82
C ARG A 119 20.93 -71.75 155.95
N SER A 120 19.75 -71.41 156.48
CA SER A 120 18.71 -70.73 155.72
C SER A 120 19.14 -69.33 155.24
N ALA A 121 19.97 -68.63 156.02
CA ALA A 121 20.59 -67.38 155.60
C ALA A 121 21.64 -67.61 154.49
N SER A 122 22.42 -68.70 154.56
CA SER A 122 23.40 -69.08 153.53
C SER A 122 22.72 -69.50 152.22
N GLU A 123 21.67 -70.32 152.29
CA GLU A 123 20.82 -70.72 151.15
C GLU A 123 20.13 -69.50 150.52
N SER A 124 19.66 -68.55 151.34
CA SER A 124 19.12 -67.26 150.86
C SER A 124 20.20 -66.39 150.22
N LEU A 125 21.42 -66.37 150.73
CA LEU A 125 22.53 -65.62 150.16
C LEU A 125 22.98 -66.23 148.83
N GLU A 126 23.09 -67.56 148.74
CA GLU A 126 23.38 -68.28 147.50
C GLU A 126 22.31 -68.02 146.44
N SER A 127 21.02 -68.02 146.83
CA SER A 127 19.92 -67.65 145.94
C SER A 127 20.02 -66.22 145.42
N ILE A 128 20.33 -65.25 146.29
CA ILE A 128 20.53 -63.84 145.92
C ILE A 128 21.78 -63.67 145.03
N MET A 129 22.89 -64.34 145.34
CA MET A 129 24.10 -64.31 144.52
C MET A 129 23.83 -64.88 143.12
N LYS A 130 23.07 -65.97 143.02
CA LYS A 130 22.69 -66.58 141.73
C LYS A 130 21.71 -65.71 140.93
N GLN A 131 20.82 -64.96 141.60
CA GLN A 131 20.00 -63.94 140.95
C GLN A 131 20.83 -62.74 140.48
N LEU A 132 21.85 -62.33 141.25
CA LEU A 132 22.76 -61.26 140.88
C LEU A 132 23.66 -61.65 139.70
N GLU A 133 24.17 -62.89 139.69
CA GLU A 133 24.95 -63.48 138.60
C GLU A 133 24.14 -63.48 137.29
N GLY A 134 22.94 -64.06 137.29
CA GLY A 134 22.05 -64.02 136.12
C GLY A 134 21.57 -62.61 135.74
N SER A 135 21.49 -61.67 136.69
CA SER A 135 21.23 -60.25 136.37
C SER A 135 22.46 -59.53 135.79
N ASN A 136 23.67 -60.02 136.04
CA ASN A 136 24.90 -59.48 135.47
C ASN A 136 25.13 -60.01 134.04
N ASP A 137 24.79 -61.28 133.79
CA ASP A 137 24.75 -61.84 132.43
C ASP A 137 23.78 -61.03 131.54
N LEU A 138 22.55 -60.79 132.01
CA LEU A 138 21.57 -59.95 131.32
C LEU A 138 22.01 -58.49 131.14
N LEU A 139 22.85 -57.97 132.04
CA LEU A 139 23.45 -56.64 131.88
C LEU A 139 24.49 -56.65 130.76
N HIS A 140 25.37 -57.65 130.70
CA HIS A 140 26.37 -57.76 129.63
C HIS A 140 25.74 -58.03 128.26
N ASP A 141 24.66 -58.81 128.18
CA ASP A 141 23.86 -58.96 126.95
C ASP A 141 23.29 -57.60 126.49
N ALA A 142 22.74 -56.81 127.41
CA ALA A 142 22.23 -55.47 127.11
C ALA A 142 23.34 -54.47 126.73
N GLU A 143 24.52 -54.56 127.36
CA GLU A 143 25.71 -53.77 126.99
C GLU A 143 26.19 -54.12 125.57
N ALA A 144 26.18 -55.39 125.21
CA ALA A 144 26.52 -55.88 123.87
C ALA A 144 25.47 -55.44 122.82
N GLU A 145 24.18 -55.48 123.14
CA GLU A 145 23.14 -54.93 122.26
C GLU A 145 23.33 -53.41 122.09
N ILE A 146 23.57 -52.66 123.17
CA ILE A 146 23.85 -51.22 123.12
C ILE A 146 25.09 -50.92 122.26
N ALA A 147 26.13 -51.76 122.31
CA ALA A 147 27.30 -51.62 121.44
C ALA A 147 26.94 -51.84 119.96
N SER A 148 26.18 -52.89 119.64
CA SER A 148 25.71 -53.16 118.27
C SER A 148 24.76 -52.08 117.74
N LEU A 149 23.90 -51.53 118.61
CA LEU A 149 23.01 -50.42 118.26
C LEU A 149 23.79 -49.12 118.01
N LYS A 150 24.83 -48.82 118.80
CA LYS A 150 25.73 -47.68 118.54
C LYS A 150 26.46 -47.80 117.20
N GLU A 151 26.95 -48.99 116.85
CA GLU A 151 27.54 -49.25 115.53
C GLU A 151 26.53 -49.02 114.40
N LYS A 152 25.32 -49.58 114.51
CA LYS A 152 24.24 -49.39 113.54
C LYS A 152 23.83 -47.92 113.40
N VAL A 153 23.76 -47.16 114.50
CA VAL A 153 23.50 -45.72 114.47
C VAL A 153 24.62 -44.98 113.75
N GLY A 154 25.90 -45.27 114.05
CA GLY A 154 27.02 -44.67 113.32
C GLY A 154 27.01 -44.97 111.82
N LEU A 155 26.66 -46.19 111.42
CA LEU A 155 26.48 -46.56 110.01
C LEU A 155 25.31 -45.79 109.35
N LEU A 156 24.20 -45.58 110.07
CA LEU A 156 23.06 -44.79 109.59
C LEU A 156 23.36 -43.29 109.52
N GLU A 157 24.16 -42.75 110.44
CA GLU A 157 24.68 -41.38 110.36
C GLU A 157 25.62 -41.23 109.16
N MET A 158 26.51 -42.21 108.92
CA MET A 158 27.38 -42.28 107.75
C MET A 158 26.66 -42.52 106.41
N SER A 159 25.43 -43.07 106.40
CA SER A 159 24.59 -43.12 105.20
C SER A 159 23.78 -41.84 105.02
N THR A 160 23.21 -41.29 106.09
CA THR A 160 22.40 -40.06 106.08
C THR A 160 23.24 -38.85 105.64
N THR A 161 24.49 -38.75 106.12
CA THR A 161 25.42 -37.68 105.71
C THR A 161 25.81 -37.78 104.24
N ARG A 162 26.03 -38.99 103.71
CA ARG A 162 26.25 -39.20 102.27
C ARG A 162 25.01 -38.86 101.45
N GLN A 163 23.85 -39.39 101.81
CA GLN A 163 22.57 -39.10 101.14
C GLN A 163 22.24 -37.60 101.13
N LYS A 164 22.61 -36.85 102.18
CA LYS A 164 22.49 -35.39 102.22
C LYS A 164 23.43 -34.70 101.21
N GLY A 165 24.67 -35.16 101.07
CA GLY A 165 25.58 -34.69 100.03
C GLY A 165 25.11 -35.05 98.60
N ASP A 166 24.64 -36.28 98.40
CA ASP A 166 24.06 -36.73 97.12
C ASP A 166 22.82 -35.89 96.75
N LEU A 167 21.99 -35.52 97.74
CA LEU A 167 20.83 -34.65 97.57
C LEU A 167 21.24 -33.20 97.24
N GLU A 168 22.22 -32.63 97.94
CA GLU A 168 22.74 -31.28 97.67
C GLU A 168 23.40 -31.19 96.28
N GLU A 169 24.11 -32.22 95.84
CA GLU A 169 24.64 -32.26 94.47
C GLU A 169 23.54 -32.46 93.42
N SER A 170 22.55 -33.31 93.71
CA SER A 170 21.35 -33.48 92.86
C SER A 170 20.56 -32.17 92.72
N GLU A 171 20.42 -31.40 93.80
CA GLU A 171 19.79 -30.07 93.79
C GLU A 171 20.61 -29.09 92.94
N ARG A 172 21.95 -29.07 93.06
CA ARG A 172 22.81 -28.26 92.17
C ARG A 172 22.67 -28.65 90.71
N ARG A 173 22.64 -29.95 90.40
CA ARG A 173 22.45 -30.46 89.03
C ARG A 173 21.05 -30.09 88.49
N SER A 174 20.01 -30.17 89.33
CA SER A 174 18.65 -29.70 89.01
C SER A 174 18.60 -28.19 88.75
N GLN A 175 19.31 -27.39 89.55
CA GLN A 175 19.37 -25.94 89.38
C GLN A 175 20.01 -25.57 88.04
N VAL A 176 21.17 -26.14 87.71
CA VAL A 176 21.85 -25.91 86.43
C VAL A 176 20.96 -26.31 85.25
N ALA A 177 20.38 -27.52 85.27
CA ALA A 177 19.47 -27.98 84.22
C ALA A 177 18.22 -27.07 84.05
N ARG A 178 17.77 -26.41 85.13
CA ARG A 178 16.64 -25.46 85.11
C ARG A 178 17.05 -24.08 84.56
N GLU A 179 18.27 -23.65 84.83
CA GLU A 179 18.86 -22.43 84.27
C GLU A 179 19.11 -22.60 82.76
N GLU A 180 19.72 -23.71 82.35
CA GLU A 180 19.90 -24.14 80.96
C GLU A 180 18.55 -24.25 80.22
N ALA A 181 17.54 -24.89 80.83
CA ALA A 181 16.20 -24.94 80.27
C ALA A 181 15.57 -23.54 80.11
N SER A 182 15.82 -22.59 81.03
CA SER A 182 15.34 -21.21 80.88
C SER A 182 16.06 -20.44 79.76
N GLU A 183 17.36 -20.70 79.54
CA GLU A 183 18.07 -20.14 78.40
C GLU A 183 17.56 -20.73 77.08
N MET A 184 17.30 -22.03 77.05
CA MET A 184 16.73 -22.70 75.87
C MET A 184 15.31 -22.22 75.60
N SER A 185 14.49 -21.95 76.62
CA SER A 185 13.18 -21.29 76.46
C SER A 185 13.33 -19.92 75.79
N LYS A 186 14.20 -19.05 76.32
CA LYS A 186 14.46 -17.72 75.73
C LYS A 186 14.98 -17.79 74.29
N LYS A 187 15.83 -18.78 73.97
CA LYS A 187 16.33 -19.04 72.61
C LYS A 187 15.19 -19.49 71.69
N VAL A 188 14.30 -20.37 72.16
CA VAL A 188 13.11 -20.80 71.42
C VAL A 188 12.11 -19.65 71.23
N GLU A 189 11.87 -18.84 72.25
CA GLU A 189 11.02 -17.63 72.18
C GLU A 189 11.57 -16.62 71.16
N SER A 190 12.90 -16.40 71.16
CA SER A 190 13.57 -15.55 70.17
C SER A 190 13.45 -16.10 68.75
N LEU A 191 13.65 -17.41 68.56
CA LEU A 191 13.50 -18.08 67.25
C LEU A 191 12.04 -18.10 66.77
N ILE A 192 11.06 -18.17 67.68
CA ILE A 192 9.63 -18.04 67.33
C ILE A 192 9.36 -16.63 66.83
N ALA A 193 9.84 -15.59 67.53
CA ALA A 193 9.66 -14.20 67.10
C ALA A 193 10.34 -13.92 65.75
N GLU A 194 11.57 -14.40 65.55
CA GLU A 194 12.32 -14.27 64.29
C GLU A 194 11.65 -15.02 63.12
N LEU A 195 11.07 -16.20 63.40
CA LEU A 195 10.28 -16.96 62.43
C LEU A 195 8.92 -16.29 62.13
N GLU A 196 8.32 -15.59 63.09
CA GLU A 196 7.13 -14.77 62.87
C GLU A 196 7.45 -13.55 61.98
N THR A 197 8.56 -12.84 62.22
CA THR A 197 8.99 -11.74 61.35
C THR A 197 9.34 -12.23 59.94
N VAL A 198 10.01 -13.37 59.79
CA VAL A 198 10.33 -13.94 58.46
C VAL A 198 9.06 -14.40 57.71
N LYS A 199 7.99 -14.82 58.40
CA LYS A 199 6.68 -15.06 57.76
C LYS A 199 6.05 -13.75 57.27
N GLU A 200 6.09 -12.71 58.08
CA GLU A 200 5.50 -11.39 57.78
C GLU A 200 6.26 -10.68 56.64
N GLU A 201 7.59 -10.78 56.62
CA GLU A 201 8.42 -10.34 55.50
C GLU A 201 8.12 -11.16 54.23
N LYS A 202 7.90 -12.47 54.36
CA LYS A 202 7.52 -13.33 53.24
C LYS A 202 6.13 -12.97 52.67
N THR A 203 5.12 -12.72 53.50
CA THR A 203 3.79 -12.30 53.01
C THR A 203 3.87 -10.96 52.31
N GLN A 204 4.60 -9.98 52.89
CA GLN A 204 4.84 -8.69 52.25
C GLN A 204 5.61 -8.83 50.92
N ALA A 205 6.64 -9.69 50.85
CA ALA A 205 7.38 -9.94 49.61
C ALA A 205 6.49 -10.54 48.51
N ILE A 206 5.60 -11.48 48.85
CA ILE A 206 4.63 -12.08 47.91
C ILE A 206 3.59 -11.03 47.46
N GLU A 207 3.12 -10.15 48.34
CA GLU A 207 2.21 -9.05 47.99
C GLU A 207 2.89 -8.05 47.02
N GLN A 208 4.16 -7.71 47.25
CA GLN A 208 4.95 -6.84 46.36
C GLN A 208 5.26 -7.52 45.01
N GLU A 209 5.58 -8.83 45.00
CA GLU A 209 5.75 -9.62 43.79
C GLU A 209 4.46 -9.66 42.96
N LYS A 210 3.31 -9.85 43.61
CA LYS A 210 1.99 -9.83 42.98
C LYS A 210 1.66 -8.46 42.37
N LEU A 211 1.91 -7.35 43.10
CA LEU A 211 1.73 -5.99 42.57
C LEU A 211 2.67 -5.70 41.38
N ALA A 212 3.91 -6.20 41.43
CA ALA A 212 4.84 -6.10 40.30
C ALA A 212 4.37 -6.93 39.08
N ALA A 213 3.83 -8.13 39.30
CA ALA A 213 3.26 -8.98 38.25
C ALA A 213 2.00 -8.35 37.61
N GLU A 214 1.10 -7.78 38.40
CA GLU A 214 -0.08 -7.03 37.92
C GLU A 214 0.34 -5.80 37.09
N SER A 215 1.39 -5.09 37.52
CA SER A 215 1.97 -3.97 36.76
C SER A 215 2.59 -4.44 35.42
N VAL A 216 3.34 -5.55 35.42
CA VAL A 216 3.92 -6.14 34.20
C VAL A 216 2.83 -6.63 33.25
N GLN A 217 1.74 -7.23 33.76
CA GLN A 217 0.59 -7.63 32.93
C GLN A 217 -0.05 -6.42 32.25
N SER A 218 -0.34 -5.35 33.01
CA SER A 218 -0.91 -4.10 32.46
C SER A 218 -0.04 -3.51 31.35
N LEU A 219 1.28 -3.45 31.53
CA LEU A 219 2.23 -2.99 30.50
C LEU A 219 2.28 -3.92 29.27
N LEU A 220 2.02 -5.22 29.44
CA LEU A 220 1.95 -6.19 28.34
C LEU A 220 0.64 -6.02 27.55
N GLU A 221 -0.48 -5.75 28.21
CA GLU A 221 -1.76 -5.40 27.59
C GLU A 221 -1.67 -4.08 26.81
N GLU A 222 -1.06 -3.03 27.38
CA GLU A 222 -0.80 -1.77 26.67
C GLU A 222 0.13 -1.96 25.46
N LYS A 223 1.21 -2.74 25.62
CA LYS A 223 2.11 -3.10 24.49
C LYS A 223 1.34 -3.76 23.36
N ASN A 224 0.46 -4.72 23.65
CA ASN A 224 -0.31 -5.42 22.61
C ASN A 224 -1.31 -4.47 21.92
N LYS A 225 -1.94 -3.56 22.68
CA LYS A 225 -2.79 -2.50 22.13
C LYS A 225 -2.00 -1.58 21.18
N LEU A 226 -0.80 -1.17 21.56
CA LEU A 226 0.09 -0.34 20.73
C LEU A 226 0.58 -1.07 19.47
N ILE A 227 0.82 -2.38 19.53
CA ILE A 227 1.15 -3.20 18.36
C ILE A 227 -0.02 -3.19 17.36
N ASN A 228 -1.25 -3.44 17.82
CA ASN A 228 -2.44 -3.45 16.95
C ASN A 228 -2.70 -2.05 16.34
N GLU A 229 -2.42 -0.98 17.08
CA GLU A 229 -2.49 0.40 16.58
C GLU A 229 -1.40 0.71 15.54
N LEU A 230 -0.18 0.22 15.75
CA LEU A 230 0.92 0.33 14.78
C LEU A 230 0.62 -0.44 13.49
N GLU A 231 0.08 -1.65 13.58
CA GLU A 231 -0.30 -2.45 12.40
C GLU A 231 -1.43 -1.78 11.61
N ARG A 232 -2.48 -1.30 12.27
CA ARG A 232 -3.52 -0.49 11.62
C ARG A 232 -2.95 0.77 10.95
N SER A 233 -2.08 1.52 11.63
CA SER A 233 -1.43 2.70 11.07
C SER A 233 -0.58 2.35 9.84
N ARG A 234 0.07 1.19 9.83
CA ARG A 234 0.87 0.68 8.70
C ARG A 234 0.00 0.20 7.54
N GLU A 235 -1.17 -0.37 7.81
CA GLU A 235 -2.15 -0.63 6.76
C GLU A 235 -2.69 0.66 6.14
N GLU A 236 -2.98 1.67 6.96
CA GLU A 236 -3.42 3.00 6.52
C GLU A 236 -2.33 3.70 5.69
N GLU A 237 -1.05 3.58 6.09
CA GLU A 237 0.11 4.02 5.31
C GLU A 237 0.19 3.29 3.95
N GLU A 238 0.08 1.95 3.92
CA GLU A 238 0.15 1.18 2.67
C GLU A 238 -1.06 1.43 1.74
N LYS A 239 -2.25 1.71 2.31
CA LYS A 239 -3.43 2.18 1.57
C LYS A 239 -3.17 3.57 0.98
N SER A 240 -2.59 4.48 1.75
CA SER A 240 -2.19 5.83 1.30
C SER A 240 -1.12 5.78 0.21
N LYS A 241 -0.11 4.92 0.36
CA LYS A 241 0.96 4.70 -0.63
C LYS A 241 0.39 4.20 -1.96
N LYS A 242 -0.51 3.22 -1.94
CA LYS A 242 -1.20 2.73 -3.15
C LYS A 242 -2.05 3.80 -3.83
N ALA A 243 -2.73 4.64 -3.05
CA ALA A 243 -3.45 5.80 -3.60
C ALA A 243 -2.49 6.83 -4.23
N MET A 244 -1.31 7.05 -3.64
CA MET A 244 -0.27 7.93 -4.19
C MET A 244 0.38 7.35 -5.46
N GLU A 245 0.62 6.04 -5.52
CA GLU A 245 1.13 5.33 -6.71
C GLU A 245 0.10 5.36 -7.85
N SER A 246 -1.19 5.20 -7.54
CA SER A 246 -2.30 5.37 -8.49
C SER A 246 -2.39 6.81 -9.01
N LEU A 247 -2.32 7.82 -8.13
CA LEU A 247 -2.31 9.23 -8.50
C LEU A 247 -1.09 9.59 -9.36
N ALA A 248 0.10 9.07 -9.05
CA ALA A 248 1.30 9.25 -9.85
C ALA A 248 1.16 8.62 -11.25
N SER A 249 0.50 7.46 -11.33
CA SER A 249 0.21 6.79 -12.61
C SER A 249 -0.74 7.64 -13.47
N ALA A 250 -1.85 8.12 -12.89
CA ALA A 250 -2.80 9.00 -13.59
C ALA A 250 -2.15 10.33 -14.00
N LEU A 251 -1.27 10.89 -13.16
CA LEU A 251 -0.50 12.09 -13.49
C LEU A 251 0.47 11.85 -14.65
N HIS A 252 1.11 10.68 -14.73
CA HIS A 252 1.95 10.30 -15.87
C HIS A 252 1.15 10.11 -17.16
N GLU A 253 -0.04 9.52 -17.07
CA GLU A 253 -0.99 9.31 -18.18
C GLU A 253 -1.47 10.65 -18.75
N VAL A 254 -2.05 11.53 -17.91
CA VAL A 254 -2.45 12.90 -18.30
C VAL A 254 -1.26 13.73 -18.82
N SER A 255 -0.06 13.55 -18.23
CA SER A 255 1.18 14.19 -18.74
C SER A 255 1.67 13.60 -20.06
N SER A 256 1.14 12.45 -20.51
CA SER A 256 1.36 11.90 -21.84
C SER A 256 0.31 12.38 -22.82
N GLU A 257 -0.97 12.29 -22.47
CA GLU A 257 -2.06 12.83 -23.28
C GLU A 257 -1.86 14.32 -23.60
N ALA A 258 -1.50 15.15 -22.60
CA ALA A 258 -1.21 16.56 -22.80
C ALA A 258 0.02 16.81 -23.71
N ARG A 259 0.99 15.89 -23.73
CA ARG A 259 2.18 15.96 -24.61
C ARG A 259 1.81 15.61 -26.04
N GLU A 260 1.05 14.54 -26.24
CA GLU A 260 0.55 14.14 -27.56
C GLU A 260 -0.45 15.15 -28.12
N ALA A 261 -1.33 15.73 -27.30
CA ALA A 261 -2.24 16.80 -27.71
C ALA A 261 -1.46 18.04 -28.17
N LYS A 262 -0.37 18.38 -27.47
CA LYS A 262 0.55 19.44 -27.90
C LYS A 262 1.28 19.09 -29.21
N GLU A 263 1.70 17.85 -29.40
CA GLU A 263 2.33 17.38 -30.65
C GLU A 263 1.34 17.44 -31.82
N ARG A 264 0.11 16.94 -31.64
CA ARG A 264 -0.99 17.06 -32.62
C ARG A 264 -1.31 18.52 -32.96
N PHE A 265 -1.32 19.40 -31.97
CA PHE A 265 -1.49 20.85 -32.17
C PHE A 265 -0.35 21.45 -33.01
N LEU A 266 0.91 21.13 -32.71
CA LEU A 266 2.07 21.63 -33.47
C LEU A 266 2.09 21.11 -34.92
N SER A 267 1.69 19.86 -35.15
CA SER A 267 1.52 19.34 -36.52
C SER A 267 0.41 20.08 -37.27
N SER A 268 -0.74 20.30 -36.64
CA SER A 268 -1.86 21.05 -37.25
C SER A 268 -1.50 22.53 -37.48
N GLN A 269 -0.68 23.13 -36.62
CA GLN A 269 -0.13 24.47 -36.84
C GLN A 269 0.80 24.49 -38.08
N ALA A 270 1.69 23.51 -38.24
CA ALA A 270 2.56 23.42 -39.42
C ALA A 270 1.76 23.17 -40.71
N GLU A 271 0.68 22.40 -40.65
CA GLU A 271 -0.28 22.25 -41.75
C GLU A 271 -0.97 23.58 -42.08
N GLN A 272 -1.40 24.35 -41.07
CA GLN A 272 -1.99 25.68 -41.25
C GLN A 272 -1.00 26.65 -41.91
N GLU A 273 0.24 26.74 -41.42
CA GLU A 273 1.29 27.60 -41.99
C GLU A 273 1.58 27.24 -43.46
N HIS A 274 1.53 25.95 -43.80
CA HIS A 274 1.64 25.47 -45.19
C HIS A 274 0.42 25.84 -46.05
N TYR A 275 -0.81 25.75 -45.53
CA TYR A 275 -2.01 26.23 -46.26
C TYR A 275 -2.03 27.74 -46.44
N GLU A 276 -1.58 28.51 -45.44
CA GLU A 276 -1.46 29.97 -45.51
C GLU A 276 -0.44 30.40 -46.58
N ALA A 277 0.70 29.70 -46.67
CA ALA A 277 1.66 29.89 -47.75
C ALA A 277 1.09 29.56 -49.15
N GLN A 278 0.28 28.50 -49.29
CA GLN A 278 -0.42 28.21 -50.56
C GLN A 278 -1.46 29.29 -50.91
N ILE A 279 -2.18 29.82 -49.92
CA ILE A 279 -3.13 30.93 -50.13
C ILE A 279 -2.40 32.20 -50.58
N GLU A 280 -1.23 32.51 -50.02
CA GLU A 280 -0.42 33.66 -50.44
C GLU A 280 0.14 33.49 -51.86
N ASP A 281 0.64 32.30 -52.23
CA ASP A 281 1.08 32.03 -53.62
C ASP A 281 -0.08 32.15 -54.63
N LEU A 282 -1.24 31.54 -54.34
CA LEU A 282 -2.44 31.66 -55.17
C LEU A 282 -2.91 33.12 -55.30
N LYS A 283 -2.78 33.92 -54.23
CA LYS A 283 -3.09 35.35 -54.21
C LYS A 283 -2.09 36.18 -55.02
N LEU A 284 -0.81 35.81 -55.04
CA LEU A 284 0.20 36.40 -55.93
C LEU A 284 -0.07 36.05 -57.41
N VAL A 285 -0.42 34.80 -57.70
CA VAL A 285 -0.82 34.35 -59.06
C VAL A 285 -2.10 35.07 -59.52
N LEU A 286 -3.09 35.23 -58.64
CA LEU A 286 -4.32 35.99 -58.92
C LEU A 286 -4.01 37.46 -59.19
N LYS A 287 -3.14 38.10 -58.39
CA LYS A 287 -2.70 39.48 -58.63
C LYS A 287 -1.98 39.63 -59.96
N ALA A 288 -1.00 38.76 -60.25
CA ALA A 288 -0.23 38.78 -61.49
C ALA A 288 -1.02 38.36 -62.75
N THR A 289 -2.21 37.76 -62.59
CA THR A 289 -3.15 37.53 -63.71
C THR A 289 -4.12 38.67 -63.87
N ASN A 290 -4.60 39.30 -62.78
CA ASN A 290 -5.36 40.55 -62.84
C ASN A 290 -4.57 41.68 -63.51
N GLU A 291 -3.31 41.89 -63.13
CA GLU A 291 -2.41 42.88 -63.74
C GLU A 291 -2.22 42.66 -65.26
N LYS A 292 -2.24 41.40 -65.72
CA LYS A 292 -2.20 41.07 -67.16
C LYS A 292 -3.52 41.39 -67.85
N TYR A 293 -4.66 41.14 -67.21
CA TYR A 293 -5.97 41.52 -67.76
C TYR A 293 -6.15 43.04 -67.81
N GLU A 294 -5.66 43.77 -66.82
CA GLU A 294 -5.62 45.24 -66.81
C GLU A 294 -4.73 45.76 -67.95
N SER A 295 -3.51 45.23 -68.10
CA SER A 295 -2.61 45.60 -69.20
C SER A 295 -3.18 45.29 -70.59
N LEU A 296 -3.85 44.14 -70.78
CA LEU A 296 -4.50 43.79 -72.05
C LEU A 296 -5.75 44.63 -72.32
N LEU A 297 -6.47 45.02 -71.27
CA LEU A 297 -7.61 45.93 -71.37
C LEU A 297 -7.16 47.35 -71.74
N ASP A 298 -6.01 47.80 -71.24
CA ASP A 298 -5.44 49.10 -71.58
C ASP A 298 -4.83 49.12 -72.99
N GLU A 299 -4.13 48.07 -73.42
CA GLU A 299 -3.71 47.88 -74.84
C GLU A 299 -4.92 47.86 -75.78
N ALA A 300 -6.03 47.23 -75.36
CA ALA A 300 -7.27 47.22 -76.14
C ALA A 300 -7.94 48.61 -76.21
N LYS A 301 -7.85 49.44 -75.15
CA LYS A 301 -8.33 50.84 -75.18
C LYS A 301 -7.47 51.69 -76.10
N GLU A 302 -6.15 51.66 -75.96
CA GLU A 302 -5.20 52.39 -76.81
C GLU A 302 -5.46 52.09 -78.29
N LYS A 303 -5.65 50.81 -78.62
CA LYS A 303 -6.00 50.37 -79.98
C LYS A 303 -7.40 50.81 -80.45
N ILE A 304 -8.37 50.95 -79.54
CA ILE A 304 -9.69 51.51 -79.86
C ILE A 304 -9.60 53.02 -80.10
N ASP A 305 -8.79 53.74 -79.32
CA ASP A 305 -8.58 55.18 -79.48
C ASP A 305 -7.79 55.50 -80.76
N ASP A 306 -6.78 54.70 -81.11
CA ASP A 306 -6.07 54.73 -82.40
C ASP A 306 -7.03 54.50 -83.58
N LEU A 307 -7.86 53.45 -83.52
CA LEU A 307 -8.84 53.14 -84.56
C LEU A 307 -9.92 54.22 -84.66
N THR A 308 -10.37 54.79 -83.54
CA THR A 308 -11.33 55.89 -83.50
C THR A 308 -10.74 57.15 -84.10
N THR A 309 -9.49 57.47 -83.80
CA THR A 309 -8.74 58.60 -84.38
C THR A 309 -8.55 58.41 -85.89
N SER A 310 -8.21 57.20 -86.34
CA SER A 310 -8.07 56.85 -87.75
C SER A 310 -9.41 56.93 -88.52
N VAL A 311 -10.51 56.46 -87.91
CA VAL A 311 -11.86 56.57 -88.48
C VAL A 311 -12.31 58.04 -88.56
N GLU A 312 -12.07 58.83 -87.52
CA GLU A 312 -12.43 60.26 -87.51
C GLU A 312 -11.58 61.07 -88.50
N GLN A 313 -10.28 60.77 -88.61
CA GLN A 313 -9.41 61.35 -89.64
C GLN A 313 -9.91 60.99 -91.05
N SER A 314 -10.16 59.72 -91.33
CA SER A 314 -10.73 59.27 -92.61
C SER A 314 -12.09 59.92 -92.91
N LYS A 315 -12.94 60.13 -91.89
CA LYS A 315 -14.20 60.86 -92.01
C LYS A 315 -14.01 62.35 -92.31
N ASN A 316 -12.95 62.98 -91.82
CA ASN A 316 -12.58 64.35 -92.16
C ASN A 316 -11.97 64.43 -93.58
N ASP A 317 -11.09 63.49 -93.94
CA ASP A 317 -10.52 63.39 -95.29
C ASP A 317 -11.62 63.18 -96.35
N ASN A 318 -12.63 62.35 -96.05
CA ASN A 318 -13.81 62.16 -96.90
C ASN A 318 -14.68 63.44 -96.98
N GLN A 319 -14.77 64.25 -95.93
CA GLN A 319 -15.45 65.55 -95.99
C GLN A 319 -14.69 66.56 -96.84
N ILE A 320 -13.36 66.59 -96.75
CA ILE A 320 -12.48 67.43 -97.58
C ILE A 320 -12.59 67.02 -99.05
N LEU A 321 -12.42 65.72 -99.35
CA LEU A 321 -12.58 65.17 -100.70
C LEU A 321 -13.98 65.44 -101.27
N LYS A 322 -15.03 65.35 -100.44
CA LYS A 322 -16.40 65.69 -100.85
C LYS A 322 -16.52 67.18 -101.20
N ALA A 323 -16.03 68.09 -100.36
CA ALA A 323 -16.06 69.53 -100.63
C ALA A 323 -15.24 69.90 -101.88
N GLU A 324 -14.08 69.26 -102.09
CA GLU A 324 -13.32 69.37 -103.34
C GLU A 324 -14.09 68.88 -104.56
N TRP A 325 -14.88 67.81 -104.44
CA TRP A 325 -15.72 67.32 -105.53
C TRP A 325 -16.91 68.24 -105.81
N GLU A 326 -17.55 68.79 -104.79
CA GLU A 326 -18.62 69.79 -104.92
C GLU A 326 -18.10 71.08 -105.60
N ASP A 327 -16.89 71.55 -105.28
CA ASP A 327 -16.23 72.68 -105.97
C ASP A 327 -15.87 72.35 -107.43
N LYS A 328 -15.30 71.15 -107.69
CA LYS A 328 -15.01 70.69 -109.06
C LYS A 328 -16.28 70.53 -109.90
N GLU A 329 -17.38 70.05 -109.31
CA GLU A 329 -18.68 69.96 -109.97
C GLU A 329 -19.24 71.36 -110.29
N LEU A 330 -19.19 72.30 -109.33
CA LEU A 330 -19.60 73.69 -109.54
C LEU A 330 -18.76 74.37 -110.65
N HIS A 331 -17.43 74.17 -110.64
CA HIS A 331 -16.54 74.64 -111.70
C HIS A 331 -16.87 74.01 -113.07
N LEU A 332 -17.12 72.71 -113.13
CA LEU A 332 -17.54 72.03 -114.36
C LEU A 332 -18.90 72.52 -114.86
N MET A 333 -19.89 72.73 -113.98
CA MET A 333 -21.17 73.36 -114.35
C MET A 333 -20.98 74.77 -114.90
N SER A 334 -20.08 75.56 -114.31
CA SER A 334 -19.73 76.90 -114.83
C SER A 334 -19.03 76.84 -116.20
N CYS A 335 -18.18 75.84 -116.43
CA CYS A 335 -17.53 75.62 -117.73
C CYS A 335 -18.54 75.16 -118.79
N VAL A 336 -19.40 74.19 -118.46
CA VAL A 336 -20.48 73.71 -119.34
C VAL A 336 -21.40 74.86 -119.72
N LYS A 337 -21.89 75.63 -118.74
CA LYS A 337 -22.73 76.80 -118.99
C LYS A 337 -22.03 77.84 -119.88
N LYS A 338 -20.74 78.12 -119.66
CA LYS A 338 -19.97 79.01 -120.53
C LYS A 338 -19.89 78.47 -121.96
N THR A 339 -19.67 77.17 -122.14
CA THR A 339 -19.67 76.55 -123.48
C THR A 339 -21.06 76.49 -124.12
N GLU A 340 -22.13 76.45 -123.33
CA GLU A 340 -23.52 76.56 -123.81
C GLU A 340 -23.83 77.99 -124.29
N GLU A 341 -23.40 79.00 -123.54
CA GLU A 341 -23.48 80.42 -123.95
C GLU A 341 -22.63 80.69 -125.20
N GLU A 342 -21.41 80.14 -125.28
CA GLU A 342 -20.52 80.21 -126.45
C GLU A 342 -21.10 79.47 -127.66
N ASN A 343 -21.66 78.27 -127.48
CA ASN A 343 -22.38 77.55 -128.54
C ASN A 343 -23.61 78.34 -129.02
N SER A 344 -24.39 78.93 -128.12
CA SER A 344 -25.52 79.78 -128.50
C SER A 344 -25.06 81.05 -129.23
N SER A 345 -23.86 81.57 -128.95
CA SER A 345 -23.25 82.67 -129.73
C SER A 345 -22.78 82.20 -131.10
N MET A 346 -22.11 81.05 -131.17
CA MET A 346 -21.64 80.44 -132.42
C MET A 346 -22.81 80.03 -133.33
N GLU A 347 -23.91 79.56 -132.78
CA GLU A 347 -25.14 79.25 -133.53
C GLU A 347 -25.77 80.51 -134.14
N LYS A 348 -25.77 81.64 -133.42
CA LYS A 348 -26.20 82.93 -133.98
C LYS A 348 -25.28 83.38 -135.13
N GLU A 349 -23.97 83.19 -134.98
CA GLU A 349 -23.00 83.52 -136.03
C GLU A 349 -23.07 82.57 -137.24
N ILE A 350 -23.31 81.28 -137.03
CA ILE A 350 -23.60 80.32 -138.10
C ILE A 350 -24.86 80.73 -138.86
N ASN A 351 -25.93 81.11 -138.17
CA ASN A 351 -27.14 81.63 -138.83
C ASN A 351 -26.86 82.93 -139.62
N ARG A 352 -26.00 83.82 -139.11
CA ARG A 352 -25.55 85.03 -139.84
C ARG A 352 -24.77 84.67 -141.11
N LEU A 353 -23.83 83.72 -141.02
CA LEU A 353 -23.01 83.27 -142.14
C LEU A 353 -23.82 82.49 -143.18
N VAL A 354 -24.80 81.68 -142.77
CA VAL A 354 -25.73 80.97 -143.67
C VAL A 354 -26.56 81.96 -144.48
N ASN A 355 -27.04 83.05 -143.87
CA ASN A 355 -27.75 84.10 -144.62
C ASN A 355 -26.83 84.80 -145.64
N LEU A 356 -25.62 85.18 -145.24
CA LEU A 356 -24.61 85.77 -146.14
C LEU A 356 -24.19 84.84 -147.29
N LEU A 357 -24.08 83.53 -147.04
CA LEU A 357 -23.76 82.55 -148.08
C LEU A 357 -24.92 82.44 -149.08
N LYS A 358 -26.16 82.46 -148.60
CA LYS A 358 -27.38 82.45 -149.41
C LYS A 358 -27.56 83.72 -150.25
N GLU A 359 -27.10 84.87 -149.75
CA GLU A 359 -26.97 86.11 -150.53
C GLU A 359 -25.88 85.98 -151.61
N ALA A 360 -24.72 85.41 -151.26
CA ALA A 360 -23.63 85.18 -152.20
C ALA A 360 -23.97 84.16 -153.31
N GLU A 361 -24.80 83.15 -153.03
CA GLU A 361 -25.31 82.20 -154.04
C GLU A 361 -26.24 82.90 -155.07
N GLN A 362 -27.08 83.84 -154.64
CA GLN A 362 -27.91 84.64 -155.56
C GLN A 362 -27.06 85.59 -156.41
N GLU A 363 -26.05 86.22 -155.81
CA GLU A 363 -25.05 87.07 -156.49
C GLU A 363 -24.18 86.26 -157.48
N ALA A 364 -23.97 84.95 -157.23
CA ALA A 364 -23.29 84.03 -158.15
C ALA A 364 -24.19 83.62 -159.33
N ALA A 365 -25.46 83.26 -159.07
CA ALA A 365 -26.43 82.93 -160.11
C ALA A 365 -26.60 84.08 -161.13
N PHE A 366 -26.69 85.32 -160.65
CA PHE A 366 -26.71 86.53 -161.50
C PHE A 366 -25.51 86.66 -162.44
N LYS A 367 -24.34 86.15 -162.04
CA LYS A 367 -23.10 86.19 -162.84
C LYS A 367 -23.01 85.03 -163.83
N GLU A 368 -23.61 83.89 -163.53
CA GLU A 368 -23.68 82.76 -164.46
C GLU A 368 -24.63 83.03 -165.62
N GLU A 369 -25.80 83.66 -165.38
CA GLU A 369 -26.67 84.17 -166.46
C GLU A 369 -25.94 85.19 -167.35
N ALA A 370 -25.17 86.11 -166.75
CA ALA A 370 -24.38 87.09 -167.49
C ALA A 370 -23.30 86.47 -168.41
N VAL A 371 -22.76 85.29 -168.04
CA VAL A 371 -21.82 84.53 -168.88
C VAL A 371 -22.54 83.84 -170.04
N GLN A 372 -23.74 83.29 -169.83
CA GLN A 372 -24.53 82.70 -170.91
C GLN A 372 -24.92 83.76 -171.97
N LEU A 373 -25.36 84.94 -171.52
CA LEU A 373 -25.72 86.05 -172.41
C LEU A 373 -24.54 86.49 -173.30
N LYS A 374 -23.33 86.53 -172.74
CA LYS A 374 -22.10 86.91 -173.43
C LYS A 374 -21.73 85.95 -174.57
N ASN A 375 -21.90 84.65 -174.36
CA ASN A 375 -21.57 83.65 -175.38
C ASN A 375 -22.55 83.68 -176.57
N SER A 376 -23.82 84.04 -176.33
CA SER A 376 -24.80 84.23 -177.40
C SER A 376 -24.46 85.41 -178.32
N LEU A 377 -23.92 86.51 -177.76
CA LEU A 377 -23.49 87.69 -178.53
C LEU A 377 -22.35 87.34 -179.52
N GLN A 378 -21.37 86.55 -179.09
CA GLN A 378 -20.21 86.20 -179.90
C GLN A 378 -20.56 85.35 -181.14
N VAL A 379 -21.63 84.55 -181.07
CA VAL A 379 -22.16 83.81 -182.23
C VAL A 379 -22.71 84.80 -183.27
N ALA A 380 -23.53 85.77 -182.85
CA ALA A 380 -24.10 86.78 -183.74
C ALA A 380 -23.03 87.67 -184.41
N GLU A 381 -21.92 87.98 -183.73
CA GLU A 381 -20.79 88.71 -184.33
C GLU A 381 -20.13 87.95 -185.50
N SER A 382 -20.06 86.61 -185.42
CA SER A 382 -19.54 85.78 -186.52
C SER A 382 -20.44 85.82 -187.76
N GLU A 383 -21.76 85.81 -187.58
CA GLU A 383 -22.75 85.85 -188.65
C GLU A 383 -22.80 87.23 -189.34
N VAL A 384 -22.67 88.31 -188.56
CA VAL A 384 -22.46 89.68 -189.07
C VAL A 384 -21.17 89.82 -189.87
N THR A 385 -20.14 89.02 -189.57
CA THR A 385 -18.87 89.05 -190.31
C THR A 385 -19.03 88.40 -191.69
N TYR A 386 -19.73 87.27 -191.80
CA TYR A 386 -20.08 86.64 -193.08
C TYR A 386 -20.92 87.58 -193.98
N LEU A 387 -21.94 88.24 -193.43
CA LEU A 387 -22.79 89.18 -194.18
C LEU A 387 -22.04 90.43 -194.69
N LYS A 388 -20.92 90.83 -194.06
CA LYS A 388 -20.07 91.93 -194.55
C LYS A 388 -19.27 91.59 -195.80
N GLU A 389 -18.92 90.32 -195.99
CA GLU A 389 -18.10 89.87 -197.12
C GLU A 389 -18.93 89.88 -198.42
N VAL A 390 -20.14 89.34 -198.37
CA VAL A 390 -21.15 89.39 -199.45
C VAL A 390 -21.51 90.85 -199.84
N LEU A 391 -21.55 91.77 -198.87
CA LEU A 391 -21.76 93.21 -199.12
C LEU A 391 -20.58 93.88 -199.85
N GLY A 392 -19.38 93.29 -199.81
CA GLY A 392 -18.20 93.74 -200.53
C GLY A 392 -18.32 93.52 -202.04
N GLU A 393 -18.73 92.32 -202.44
CA GLU A 393 -18.87 91.92 -203.85
C GLU A 393 -19.91 92.79 -204.57
N ALA A 394 -21.09 92.96 -203.98
CA ALA A 394 -22.17 93.81 -204.52
C ALA A 394 -21.76 95.29 -204.71
N LYS A 395 -20.83 95.82 -203.90
CA LYS A 395 -20.31 97.18 -204.06
C LYS A 395 -19.32 97.32 -205.21
N GLY A 396 -18.58 96.25 -205.55
CA GLY A 396 -17.64 96.26 -206.67
C GLY A 396 -18.34 96.41 -208.02
N GLU A 397 -19.50 95.77 -208.20
CA GLU A 397 -20.30 95.88 -209.43
C GLU A 397 -21.00 97.23 -209.55
N SER A 398 -21.47 97.79 -208.42
CA SER A 398 -22.10 99.11 -208.37
C SER A 398 -21.20 100.24 -208.88
N MET A 399 -19.87 100.17 -208.66
CA MET A 399 -18.95 101.18 -209.19
C MET A 399 -18.83 101.16 -210.72
N LYS A 400 -18.81 99.97 -211.34
CA LYS A 400 -18.73 99.83 -212.82
C LYS A 400 -19.93 100.47 -213.53
N LEU A 401 -21.12 100.35 -212.94
CA LEU A 401 -22.34 101.00 -213.46
C LEU A 401 -22.30 102.53 -213.35
N LYS A 402 -21.59 103.09 -212.35
CA LYS A 402 -21.55 104.52 -212.11
C LYS A 402 -20.63 105.28 -213.07
N GLU A 403 -19.55 104.66 -213.53
CA GLU A 403 -18.63 105.28 -214.49
C GLU A 403 -19.29 105.47 -215.86
N SER A 404 -19.99 104.45 -216.35
CA SER A 404 -20.78 104.49 -217.60
C SER A 404 -21.90 105.54 -217.62
N LEU A 405 -22.25 106.14 -216.48
CA LEU A 405 -23.24 107.22 -216.38
C LEU A 405 -22.63 108.60 -216.70
N MET A 406 -21.39 108.88 -216.24
CA MET A 406 -20.73 110.17 -216.46
C MET A 406 -20.40 110.43 -217.94
N ASP A 407 -20.07 109.38 -218.70
CA ASP A 407 -19.87 109.47 -220.16
C ASP A 407 -21.13 109.90 -220.92
N LYS A 408 -22.33 109.68 -220.35
CA LYS A 408 -23.61 110.13 -220.93
C LYS A 408 -23.97 111.55 -220.51
N GLU A 409 -23.63 111.95 -219.29
CA GLU A 409 -24.00 113.26 -218.74
C GLU A 409 -23.27 114.42 -219.44
N ASN A 410 -21.95 114.29 -219.67
CA ASN A 410 -21.16 115.29 -220.41
C ASN A 410 -21.65 115.51 -221.86
N ALA A 411 -22.20 114.48 -222.51
CA ALA A 411 -22.71 114.58 -223.87
C ALA A 411 -23.98 115.44 -223.96
N VAL A 412 -24.79 115.49 -222.89
CA VAL A 412 -26.01 116.32 -222.82
C VAL A 412 -25.65 117.80 -222.55
N GLN A 413 -24.62 118.05 -221.75
CA GLN A 413 -24.37 119.37 -221.18
C GLN A 413 -23.97 120.45 -222.22
N ASN A 414 -23.32 120.08 -223.34
CA ASN A 414 -22.96 121.06 -224.38
C ASN A 414 -24.02 121.23 -225.48
N ILE A 415 -24.95 120.29 -225.66
CA ILE A 415 -26.15 120.47 -226.52
C ILE A 415 -27.03 121.61 -225.95
N LEU A 416 -27.00 121.83 -224.63
CA LEU A 416 -27.65 122.97 -223.99
C LEU A 416 -27.01 124.32 -224.35
N GLN A 417 -25.68 124.40 -224.51
CA GLN A 417 -25.01 125.69 -224.71
C GLN A 417 -25.21 126.24 -226.14
N GLU A 418 -25.31 125.36 -227.15
CA GLU A 418 -25.74 125.70 -228.51
C GLU A 418 -27.17 126.29 -228.56
N ASN A 419 -28.01 125.96 -227.56
CA ASN A 419 -29.39 126.46 -227.44
C ASN A 419 -29.46 127.92 -226.95
N GLU A 420 -28.52 128.35 -226.10
CA GLU A 420 -28.50 129.72 -225.54
C GLU A 420 -28.18 130.77 -226.63
N GLU A 421 -27.41 130.39 -227.65
CA GLU A 421 -27.13 131.22 -228.84
C GLU A 421 -28.37 131.46 -229.72
N LEU A 422 -29.41 130.64 -229.61
CA LEU A 422 -30.67 130.78 -230.34
C LEU A 422 -31.63 131.74 -229.61
N ARG A 423 -31.78 131.63 -228.28
CA ARG A 423 -32.65 132.53 -227.49
C ARG A 423 -32.23 133.99 -227.54
N SER A 424 -30.93 134.27 -227.55
CA SER A 424 -30.45 135.65 -227.67
C SER A 424 -30.83 136.30 -229.01
N ARG A 425 -30.98 135.48 -230.06
CA ARG A 425 -31.40 135.88 -231.42
C ARG A 425 -32.91 136.15 -231.52
N GLU A 426 -33.70 135.47 -230.70
CA GLU A 426 -35.14 135.71 -230.54
C GLU A 426 -35.39 137.07 -229.87
N ALA A 427 -34.60 137.41 -228.84
CA ALA A 427 -34.74 138.65 -228.07
C ALA A 427 -34.52 139.94 -228.88
N GLU A 428 -33.69 139.92 -229.94
CA GLU A 428 -33.52 141.07 -230.85
C GLU A 428 -34.83 141.47 -231.55
N SER A 429 -35.74 140.52 -231.77
CA SER A 429 -36.97 140.75 -232.53
C SER A 429 -38.04 141.50 -231.72
N LEU A 430 -38.16 141.22 -230.42
CA LEU A 430 -39.38 141.51 -229.66
C LEU A 430 -39.56 143.00 -229.31
N LYS A 431 -38.49 143.73 -228.96
CA LYS A 431 -38.63 145.18 -228.67
C LYS A 431 -38.86 146.04 -229.92
N LYS A 432 -38.54 145.51 -231.11
CA LYS A 432 -38.90 146.10 -232.40
C LYS A 432 -40.39 145.95 -232.73
N VAL A 433 -41.09 145.04 -232.05
CA VAL A 433 -42.56 144.93 -232.07
C VAL A 433 -43.20 145.91 -231.09
N GLU A 434 -42.56 146.19 -229.95
CA GLU A 434 -43.12 147.06 -228.90
C GLU A 434 -43.18 148.55 -229.32
N GLU A 435 -42.20 149.06 -230.09
CA GLU A 435 -42.29 150.37 -230.77
C GLU A 435 -43.56 150.52 -231.64
N LEU A 436 -44.04 149.40 -232.20
CA LEU A 436 -45.17 149.35 -233.14
C LEU A 436 -46.49 148.94 -232.48
N SER A 437 -46.51 148.68 -231.16
CA SER A 437 -47.70 148.24 -230.41
C SER A 437 -48.71 149.38 -230.11
N LYS A 438 -48.43 150.58 -230.64
CA LYS A 438 -49.42 151.49 -231.25
C LYS A 438 -50.49 152.11 -230.33
N SER A 439 -50.49 153.44 -230.28
CA SER A 439 -51.19 154.36 -231.22
C SER A 439 -52.40 153.87 -232.08
N LEU A 440 -52.98 152.71 -231.82
CA LEU A 440 -54.11 152.10 -232.56
C LEU A 440 -55.12 151.46 -231.60
N LYS A 441 -54.77 151.29 -230.32
CA LYS A 441 -55.68 151.63 -229.21
C LYS A 441 -55.38 153.02 -228.69
N GLU A 442 -55.66 153.98 -229.58
CA GLU A 442 -56.30 155.24 -229.23
C GLU A 442 -57.75 154.91 -228.76
N ALA A 443 -58.83 155.45 -229.33
CA ALA A 443 -60.21 155.10 -228.97
C ALA A 443 -60.72 153.78 -229.61
N LEU A 444 -59.81 152.82 -229.87
CA LEU A 444 -59.91 151.89 -231.01
C LEU A 444 -59.63 150.40 -230.69
N ALA A 445 -58.79 149.71 -231.46
CA ALA A 445 -59.25 148.46 -232.10
C ALA A 445 -58.77 147.10 -231.51
N LYS A 446 -59.76 146.25 -231.22
CA LYS A 446 -59.78 144.77 -231.46
C LYS A 446 -58.77 143.87 -230.66
N LYS A 447 -58.42 142.64 -231.16
CA LYS A 447 -58.76 141.32 -230.52
C LYS A 447 -57.87 140.06 -230.90
N GLU A 448 -57.73 139.03 -230.00
CA GLU A 448 -57.65 137.50 -230.14
C GLU A 448 -56.44 136.53 -230.53
N SER A 449 -56.40 135.29 -229.89
CA SER A 449 -56.21 133.82 -230.30
C SER A 449 -54.89 132.92 -230.57
N GLU A 450 -54.82 131.69 -229.95
CA GLU A 450 -54.57 130.22 -230.43
C GLU A 450 -53.27 129.27 -230.53
N GLU A 451 -53.44 127.93 -230.18
CA GLU A 451 -53.03 126.55 -230.73
C GLU A 451 -51.80 125.53 -230.42
N SER A 452 -52.05 124.17 -230.57
CA SER A 452 -51.24 122.84 -230.62
C SER A 452 -50.40 122.23 -229.42
N GLY A 453 -49.87 120.96 -229.25
CA GLY A 453 -49.82 119.53 -229.85
C GLY A 453 -48.51 118.72 -229.41
N GLU A 454 -48.10 117.40 -229.50
CA GLU A 454 -48.51 115.91 -229.47
C GLU A 454 -47.17 114.99 -229.30
N LEU A 455 -46.84 113.65 -229.14
CA LEU A 455 -47.22 112.15 -229.10
C LEU A 455 -46.25 111.35 -228.09
N SER A 456 -45.85 110.02 -227.91
CA SER A 456 -45.99 108.53 -228.30
C SER A 456 -45.31 107.63 -227.13
N GLU A 457 -44.90 106.31 -226.99
CA GLU A 457 -44.84 104.88 -227.55
C GLU A 457 -44.27 103.87 -226.42
N SER A 458 -43.83 102.55 -226.39
CA SER A 458 -43.66 101.23 -227.17
C SER A 458 -43.37 99.96 -226.22
N GLU A 459 -43.01 98.68 -226.62
CA GLU A 459 -43.08 97.42 -225.74
C GLU A 459 -42.35 96.01 -226.07
N LYS A 460 -42.27 95.05 -225.08
CA LYS A 460 -42.46 93.51 -225.05
C LYS A 460 -41.37 92.34 -225.04
N ASP A 461 -41.60 91.21 -224.28
CA ASP A 461 -41.70 89.72 -224.67
C ASP A 461 -41.57 88.52 -223.61
N TYR A 462 -42.52 87.52 -223.62
CA TYR A 462 -42.58 86.03 -223.22
C TYR A 462 -42.05 85.44 -221.83
N ASP A 463 -42.18 84.17 -221.28
CA ASP A 463 -42.92 82.83 -221.38
C ASP A 463 -42.61 81.90 -220.10
N MET A 464 -43.00 80.61 -219.78
CA MET A 464 -44.20 79.69 -219.90
C MET A 464 -44.11 78.26 -219.18
N LEU A 465 -45.27 77.58 -218.85
CA LEU A 465 -45.59 76.11 -218.59
C LEU A 465 -45.14 75.30 -217.26
N PRO A 466 -45.62 74.05 -216.88
CA PRO A 466 -46.78 73.84 -215.91
C PRO A 466 -46.94 72.57 -214.92
N LYS A 467 -47.59 72.75 -213.72
CA LYS A 467 -48.59 71.90 -212.91
C LYS A 467 -48.28 70.65 -211.95
N VAL A 468 -48.83 70.60 -210.68
CA VAL A 468 -48.83 69.48 -209.64
C VAL A 468 -49.88 69.60 -208.42
N VAL A 469 -50.12 68.60 -207.49
CA VAL A 469 -51.13 68.58 -206.33
C VAL A 469 -51.05 67.40 -205.25
N GLU A 470 -51.57 67.51 -203.96
CA GLU A 470 -52.22 66.50 -202.99
C GLU A 470 -52.22 66.75 -201.39
N PHE A 471 -52.53 65.78 -200.45
CA PHE A 471 -53.26 65.87 -199.10
C PHE A 471 -52.73 65.13 -197.76
N SER A 472 -53.38 65.29 -196.54
CA SER A 472 -53.75 64.27 -195.42
C SER A 472 -53.51 64.49 -193.84
N GLU A 473 -53.56 63.46 -192.90
CA GLU A 473 -54.14 63.45 -191.47
C GLU A 473 -53.44 62.67 -190.23
N GLN A 474 -54.02 62.72 -188.96
CA GLN A 474 -54.13 61.69 -187.81
C GLN A 474 -53.15 61.52 -186.54
N ASN A 475 -53.65 61.04 -185.33
CA ASN A 475 -53.05 60.36 -184.06
C ASN A 475 -53.26 61.06 -182.63
N GLY A 476 -53.09 60.55 -181.35
CA GLY A 476 -52.65 59.32 -180.58
C GLY A 476 -52.87 59.35 -178.99
N GLY A 477 -52.37 58.43 -178.07
CA GLY A 477 -52.60 58.42 -176.56
C GLY A 477 -51.92 57.36 -175.57
N GLY A 478 -52.15 57.33 -174.20
CA GLY A 478 -51.49 56.42 -173.14
C GLY A 478 -52.01 56.34 -171.63
N ARG A 479 -51.35 55.60 -170.65
CA ARG A 479 -51.69 55.40 -169.14
C ARG A 479 -50.45 55.13 -168.16
N VAL A 480 -50.39 54.67 -166.84
CA VAL A 480 -50.99 53.56 -165.98
C VAL A 480 -51.09 53.80 -164.39
N GLU A 481 -50.59 52.95 -163.40
CA GLU A 481 -51.07 52.85 -161.93
C GLU A 481 -50.16 52.22 -160.76
N GLU A 482 -50.74 52.00 -159.53
CA GLU A 482 -50.31 51.94 -158.07
C GLU A 482 -49.81 50.66 -157.23
N LYS A 483 -49.36 50.89 -155.94
CA LYS A 483 -49.59 50.17 -154.60
C LYS A 483 -48.72 48.95 -154.03
N PRO A 484 -48.82 48.54 -152.69
CA PRO A 484 -47.75 47.86 -151.89
C PRO A 484 -48.11 46.66 -150.92
N LYS A 485 -47.12 46.18 -150.12
CA LYS A 485 -47.15 45.54 -148.75
C LYS A 485 -47.65 44.08 -148.56
N ILE A 486 -46.95 43.25 -147.73
CA ILE A 486 -47.45 42.16 -146.81
C ILE A 486 -46.29 41.34 -146.10
N GLU A 487 -46.57 40.72 -144.93
CA GLU A 487 -45.65 40.06 -143.95
C GLU A 487 -45.63 38.47 -144.03
N VAL A 488 -45.25 37.53 -143.11
CA VAL A 488 -45.09 37.41 -141.62
C VAL A 488 -44.50 36.00 -141.15
N THR A 489 -44.20 35.75 -139.85
CA THR A 489 -43.98 34.44 -139.07
C THR A 489 -42.65 33.62 -139.16
N PRO A 490 -42.34 32.60 -138.29
CA PRO A 490 -42.35 32.52 -136.79
C PRO A 490 -41.20 31.65 -136.09
N HIS A 491 -41.33 31.38 -134.76
CA HIS A 491 -40.73 30.30 -133.90
C HIS A 491 -39.35 30.54 -133.21
N GLN A 492 -39.04 30.05 -131.98
CA GLN A 492 -39.82 29.42 -130.86
C GLN A 492 -39.06 29.49 -129.50
N SER A 493 -39.66 29.10 -128.35
CA SER A 493 -38.99 28.99 -127.02
C SER A 493 -39.70 28.05 -126.01
N GLU A 494 -38.91 27.24 -125.26
CA GLU A 494 -39.20 26.63 -123.92
C GLU A 494 -40.42 25.66 -123.73
N PRO A 495 -40.67 25.03 -122.55
CA PRO A 495 -39.82 24.01 -121.89
C PRO A 495 -40.58 22.81 -121.22
N ILE A 496 -39.85 21.76 -120.77
CA ILE A 496 -40.24 20.81 -119.67
C ILE A 496 -41.53 19.98 -119.98
N PRO A 497 -42.21 19.18 -119.10
CA PRO A 497 -42.06 18.84 -117.67
C PRO A 497 -41.69 17.34 -117.44
N GLU A 498 -42.37 16.65 -116.50
CA GLU A 498 -42.33 15.21 -116.13
C GLU A 498 -41.07 14.71 -115.37
N GLU A 499 -41.07 13.69 -114.48
CA GLU A 499 -42.06 13.01 -113.58
C GLU A 499 -41.21 12.16 -112.56
N LYS A 500 -41.65 11.67 -111.39
CA LYS A 500 -42.94 11.71 -110.66
C LYS A 500 -42.72 12.12 -109.16
N SER A 501 -43.00 11.43 -108.04
CA SER A 501 -43.65 10.14 -107.69
C SER A 501 -44.20 10.15 -106.24
N GLU A 502 -44.76 9.03 -105.80
CA GLU A 502 -45.60 8.79 -104.61
C GLU A 502 -44.85 7.93 -103.54
N VAL A 503 -45.35 7.60 -102.32
CA VAL A 503 -46.68 7.67 -101.67
C VAL A 503 -46.52 8.02 -100.16
N VAL A 504 -47.61 8.24 -99.42
CA VAL A 504 -47.64 8.67 -98.00
C VAL A 504 -48.74 7.93 -97.20
N ASN A 505 -48.61 7.78 -95.88
CA ASN A 505 -49.76 7.66 -94.96
C ASN A 505 -49.47 8.16 -93.51
N ILE A 506 -50.49 8.17 -92.63
CA ILE A 506 -50.72 9.30 -91.66
C ILE A 506 -50.89 8.91 -90.15
N THR A 507 -50.12 9.60 -89.28
CA THR A 507 -50.27 9.95 -87.82
C THR A 507 -50.46 8.96 -86.64
N LEU A 508 -49.65 9.22 -85.58
CA LEU A 508 -49.95 9.38 -84.11
C LEU A 508 -49.78 8.27 -83.02
N HIS A 509 -49.07 8.68 -81.95
CA HIS A 509 -49.21 8.38 -80.49
C HIS A 509 -48.37 7.29 -79.74
N ASP A 510 -47.70 7.74 -78.65
CA ASP A 510 -47.14 7.11 -77.40
C ASP A 510 -46.45 5.72 -77.29
N LYS A 511 -45.38 5.72 -76.45
CA LYS A 511 -44.82 4.63 -75.58
C LYS A 511 -44.24 3.40 -76.32
N ALA A 512 -43.37 2.54 -75.75
CA ALA A 512 -42.68 2.45 -74.44
C ALA A 512 -41.15 2.16 -74.70
N VAL A 513 -40.18 2.10 -73.77
CA VAL A 513 -40.09 2.02 -72.30
C VAL A 513 -40.27 0.62 -71.68
N GLU A 514 -39.18 -0.15 -71.60
CA GLU A 514 -38.97 -1.36 -70.77
C GLU A 514 -37.62 -1.20 -70.03
N THR A 515 -37.35 -1.54 -68.75
CA THR A 515 -37.87 -2.48 -67.70
C THR A 515 -37.29 -3.90 -67.73
N LEU A 516 -36.94 -4.55 -66.59
CA LEU A 516 -36.97 -4.12 -65.17
C LEU A 516 -35.58 -3.59 -64.72
N SER A 517 -34.84 -3.85 -63.62
CA SER A 517 -34.84 -4.72 -62.41
C SER A 517 -33.81 -4.10 -61.39
N GLU A 518 -33.75 -4.33 -60.06
CA GLU A 518 -34.55 -5.15 -59.12
C GLU A 518 -34.51 -4.59 -57.67
N VAL A 519 -35.66 -4.60 -56.96
CA VAL A 519 -35.92 -5.02 -55.55
C VAL A 519 -34.72 -5.04 -54.56
N GLU A 520 -34.57 -4.07 -53.63
CA GLU A 520 -35.20 -3.95 -52.27
C GLU A 520 -34.58 -4.85 -51.15
N LYS A 521 -34.58 -4.50 -49.84
CA LYS A 521 -35.37 -3.52 -49.04
C LYS A 521 -34.59 -3.03 -47.76
N PRO A 522 -35.03 -1.99 -47.02
CA PRO A 522 -34.25 -1.32 -45.95
C PRO A 522 -34.97 -1.23 -44.56
N ASN A 523 -34.59 -0.22 -43.76
CA ASN A 523 -35.16 0.32 -42.47
C ASN A 523 -34.43 -0.08 -41.16
N GLY A 524 -34.34 0.81 -40.15
CA GLY A 524 -34.89 2.17 -40.07
C GLY A 524 -34.46 3.01 -38.85
N GLU A 525 -35.03 4.21 -38.72
CA GLU A 525 -34.80 5.25 -37.69
C GLU A 525 -35.60 4.97 -36.37
N LEU A 526 -35.70 5.80 -35.30
CA LEU A 526 -35.31 7.20 -34.95
C LEU A 526 -35.42 7.37 -33.39
N THR A 527 -34.96 8.50 -32.82
CA THR A 527 -35.17 9.00 -31.42
C THR A 527 -34.54 8.20 -30.26
N GLY A 528 -34.29 8.75 -29.06
CA GLY A 528 -34.49 10.12 -28.53
C GLY A 528 -33.88 10.31 -27.11
N ASN A 529 -33.87 11.55 -26.58
CA ASN A 529 -33.07 11.94 -25.39
C ASN A 529 -33.81 11.83 -24.03
N ASN A 530 -33.00 11.91 -22.95
CA ASN A 530 -33.23 12.54 -21.62
C ASN A 530 -33.66 11.70 -20.38
N ASN A 531 -32.72 11.65 -19.43
CA ASN A 531 -32.83 12.04 -18.00
C ASN A 531 -33.48 11.16 -16.90
N LYS A 532 -32.71 11.10 -15.79
CA LYS A 532 -33.08 11.18 -14.34
C LYS A 532 -33.52 9.92 -13.54
N GLU A 533 -32.61 9.57 -12.61
CA GLU A 533 -32.80 9.42 -11.15
C GLU A 533 -33.50 8.20 -10.51
N LYS A 534 -32.77 7.65 -9.50
CA LYS A 534 -33.17 6.94 -8.25
C LYS A 534 -33.40 5.40 -8.25
N GLU A 535 -32.68 4.74 -7.32
CA GLU A 535 -33.18 4.02 -6.12
C GLU A 535 -34.56 3.32 -6.25
N ASP A 536 -34.77 2.03 -5.90
CA ASP A 536 -34.02 1.11 -5.01
C ASP A 536 -34.25 -0.41 -5.37
N ASP A 537 -33.57 -1.29 -4.62
CA ASP A 537 -33.89 -2.69 -4.23
C ASP A 537 -33.82 -3.91 -5.17
N ASP A 538 -32.91 -4.83 -4.75
CA ASP A 538 -33.11 -6.26 -4.41
C ASP A 538 -33.22 -7.42 -5.44
N SER A 539 -32.45 -8.48 -5.11
CA SER A 539 -32.63 -9.93 -5.32
C SER A 539 -32.63 -10.65 -6.69
N ALA A 540 -32.09 -11.88 -6.61
CA ALA A 540 -32.28 -13.05 -7.49
C ALA A 540 -31.69 -13.01 -8.93
N GLU A 541 -31.25 -14.12 -9.55
CA GLU A 541 -30.96 -15.48 -9.06
C GLU A 541 -30.02 -16.24 -10.03
N GLY A 542 -29.25 -17.23 -9.50
CA GLY A 542 -28.72 -18.36 -10.27
C GLY A 542 -27.62 -18.10 -11.33
N GLU A 543 -27.06 -19.12 -11.98
CA GLU A 543 -26.95 -20.54 -11.62
C GLU A 543 -25.86 -21.24 -12.47
N PHE A 544 -25.28 -22.35 -11.96
CA PHE A 544 -24.69 -23.47 -12.76
C PHE A 544 -23.43 -23.19 -13.66
N LYS A 545 -22.58 -24.17 -14.03
CA LYS A 545 -22.22 -25.50 -13.47
C LYS A 545 -20.94 -26.05 -14.16
N MET A 546 -20.57 -27.30 -13.82
CA MET A 546 -19.63 -28.21 -14.53
C MET A 546 -18.13 -27.94 -14.19
N TRP A 547 -17.44 -28.88 -13.53
CA TRP A 547 -16.75 -30.10 -14.06
C TRP A 547 -15.44 -29.75 -14.80
N GLU A 548 -14.33 -30.47 -14.64
CA GLU A 548 -14.07 -31.81 -14.07
C GLU A 548 -13.07 -31.76 -12.88
N SER A 549 -13.14 -32.61 -11.83
CA SER A 549 -12.84 -34.07 -11.73
C SER A 549 -11.32 -34.37 -11.87
N CYS A 550 -10.65 -35.28 -11.14
CA CYS A 550 -10.97 -36.45 -10.28
C CYS A 550 -9.69 -36.82 -9.45
N LYS A 551 -9.63 -37.66 -8.39
CA LYS A 551 -10.59 -38.38 -7.51
C LYS A 551 -9.80 -39.06 -6.34
N ILE A 552 -10.51 -39.40 -5.24
CA ILE A 552 -10.12 -40.40 -4.18
C ILE A 552 -8.89 -39.98 -3.33
N GLY A 553 -8.89 -40.02 -1.99
CA GLY A 553 -9.85 -40.49 -1.00
C GLY A 553 -9.23 -41.58 -0.10
N ASP A 554 -9.66 -41.84 1.12
CA ASP A 554 -10.52 -41.20 2.12
C ASP A 554 -10.76 -42.30 3.20
N LYS A 555 -11.10 -41.92 4.42
CA LYS A 555 -11.65 -42.75 5.51
C LYS A 555 -10.63 -43.51 6.39
N ASP A 556 -10.47 -43.17 7.68
CA ASP A 556 -11.36 -43.35 8.87
C ASP A 556 -10.99 -44.68 9.60
N PHE A 557 -11.15 -44.94 10.91
CA PHE A 557 -11.84 -44.29 12.04
C PHE A 557 -11.02 -44.46 13.37
N SER A 558 -11.37 -43.69 14.42
CA SER A 558 -11.09 -43.98 15.85
C SER A 558 -12.28 -44.78 16.47
N PRO A 559 -12.30 -45.31 17.73
CA PRO A 559 -11.56 -44.90 18.94
C PRO A 559 -11.17 -46.07 19.91
N GLU A 560 -11.10 -45.78 21.22
CA GLU A 560 -10.98 -46.70 22.40
C GLU A 560 -9.61 -47.38 22.66
N ARG A 561 -9.27 -47.88 23.88
CA ARG A 561 -9.49 -47.38 25.27
C ARG A 561 -8.60 -48.20 26.26
N GLU A 562 -8.06 -47.54 27.30
CA GLU A 562 -7.62 -48.07 28.62
C GLU A 562 -6.38 -49.00 28.84
N THR A 563 -5.77 -48.77 30.02
CA THR A 563 -5.05 -49.70 30.95
C THR A 563 -3.59 -50.20 30.75
N VAL A 564 -2.71 -49.74 31.67
CA VAL A 564 -1.90 -50.53 32.66
C VAL A 564 -0.51 -51.15 32.29
N GLN A 565 0.46 -50.91 33.21
CA GLN A 565 1.65 -51.66 33.75
C GLN A 565 2.16 -52.97 33.07
N GLU A 566 3.40 -53.48 33.21
CA GLU A 566 4.63 -53.14 34.01
C GLU A 566 5.89 -53.91 33.49
N GLU A 567 7.11 -53.49 33.89
CA GLU A 567 8.42 -54.23 33.98
C GLU A 567 8.96 -55.00 32.72
N GLU A 568 10.19 -55.52 32.57
CA GLU A 568 11.49 -55.62 33.33
C GLU A 568 12.66 -55.07 32.43
N SER A 569 13.81 -54.55 32.91
CA SER A 569 15.09 -55.21 33.33
C SER A 569 15.62 -56.31 32.36
N ASP A 570 16.91 -56.56 32.09
CA ASP A 570 18.24 -56.19 32.65
C ASP A 570 19.32 -56.33 31.49
N SER A 571 20.52 -55.73 31.40
CA SER A 571 21.71 -55.94 32.28
C SER A 571 23.03 -55.34 31.70
N LYS A 572 24.03 -55.09 32.60
CA LYS A 572 25.52 -55.15 32.41
C LYS A 572 26.26 -54.11 31.53
N THR A 573 27.51 -53.66 31.81
CA THR A 573 28.52 -53.93 32.90
C THR A 573 29.43 -52.70 33.14
N GLU A 574 30.18 -52.65 34.26
CA GLU A 574 31.07 -51.56 34.72
C GLU A 574 32.58 -51.72 34.39
N ALA A 575 33.33 -50.60 34.43
CA ALA A 575 34.71 -50.40 34.94
C ALA A 575 35.22 -48.97 34.56
N GLY A 576 35.99 -48.20 35.34
CA GLY A 576 36.59 -48.37 36.69
C GLY A 576 37.17 -47.03 37.23
N GLU A 577 37.86 -47.06 38.38
CA GLU A 577 38.25 -45.90 39.22
C GLU A 577 39.63 -45.24 38.79
N SER A 578 40.31 -44.28 39.45
CA SER A 578 40.31 -43.78 40.85
C SER A 578 41.18 -42.48 41.07
N TYR A 579 40.77 -41.54 41.96
CA TYR A 579 41.60 -40.54 42.73
C TYR A 579 42.38 -39.46 41.87
N ASP A 580 43.11 -38.39 42.31
CA ASP A 580 43.50 -37.69 43.58
C ASP A 580 44.08 -36.25 43.23
N GLN A 581 44.41 -35.22 44.06
CA GLN A 581 44.11 -34.78 45.45
C GLN A 581 44.51 -33.26 45.72
N VAL A 582 43.90 -32.61 46.74
CA VAL A 582 44.27 -31.42 47.61
C VAL A 582 44.95 -30.08 47.16
N ASN A 583 44.46 -29.00 47.81
CA ASN A 583 45.10 -27.74 48.31
C ASN A 583 45.66 -26.67 47.32
N GLY A 584 45.66 -25.36 47.64
CA GLY A 584 45.13 -24.64 48.82
C GLY A 584 45.27 -23.09 48.72
N LEU A 585 44.50 -22.34 49.54
CA LEU A 585 44.41 -20.86 49.59
C LEU A 585 45.36 -20.24 50.66
N PRO A 586 45.74 -18.93 50.61
CA PRO A 586 44.89 -17.85 51.20
C PRO A 586 44.97 -16.45 50.54
N SER A 587 44.12 -15.54 51.03
CA SER A 587 43.97 -14.12 50.66
C SER A 587 45.01 -13.16 51.29
N ALA A 588 45.18 -11.96 50.73
CA ALA A 588 45.18 -10.69 51.48
C ALA A 588 45.14 -9.42 50.58
N GLU A 589 44.30 -8.45 50.99
CA GLU A 589 44.48 -6.98 51.04
C GLU A 589 44.96 -6.12 49.83
N ASN A 590 44.22 -5.01 49.65
CA ASN A 590 44.59 -3.74 48.97
C ASN A 590 45.49 -2.88 49.92
N PRO A 591 46.15 -1.74 49.51
CA PRO A 591 45.71 -0.79 48.47
C PRO A 591 46.81 -0.07 47.62
N GLU A 592 46.32 0.80 46.72
CA GLU A 592 46.86 2.14 46.33
C GLU A 592 48.21 2.36 45.58
N ASN A 593 48.08 3.06 44.42
CA ASN A 593 48.74 4.34 44.03
C ASN A 593 49.63 4.38 42.76
N ALA A 594 49.64 5.57 42.11
CA ALA A 594 50.55 6.14 41.09
C ALA A 594 50.99 5.24 39.90
N GLY A 595 50.54 5.49 38.65
CA GLY A 595 51.02 6.59 37.77
C GLY A 595 51.28 6.00 36.35
N THR A 596 51.63 6.71 35.27
CA THR A 596 51.87 8.16 35.02
C THR A 596 51.71 8.43 33.50
N SER A 597 51.44 9.68 33.09
CA SER A 597 51.52 10.14 31.67
C SER A 597 52.91 10.80 31.38
N PRO A 598 53.24 11.45 30.23
CA PRO A 598 52.48 11.71 28.98
C PRO A 598 53.32 11.66 27.64
N THR A 599 52.78 12.30 26.59
CA THR A 599 53.47 12.99 25.43
C THR A 599 54.07 12.24 24.22
N LYS A 600 53.43 12.47 23.04
CA LYS A 600 53.91 13.12 21.77
C LYS A 600 55.32 12.79 21.19
N PRO A 601 55.54 12.86 19.83
CA PRO A 601 55.00 13.87 18.90
C PRO A 601 54.38 13.32 17.57
N GLN A 602 54.57 14.03 16.44
CA GLN A 602 53.55 14.18 15.37
C GLN A 602 54.13 14.38 13.95
N SER A 603 53.30 14.09 12.90
CA SER A 603 53.42 14.48 11.47
C SER A 603 54.28 13.55 10.56
N GLN A 604 54.12 13.47 9.22
CA GLN A 604 53.45 14.36 8.23
C GLN A 604 52.74 13.59 7.07
N LYS A 605 51.76 14.23 6.39
CA LYS A 605 51.49 14.32 4.91
C LYS A 605 51.52 13.02 4.03
N LYS A 606 50.70 12.79 2.97
CA LYS A 606 49.97 13.68 2.01
C LYS A 606 49.07 12.85 1.03
N LYS A 607 48.06 13.49 0.40
CA LYS A 607 47.36 13.15 -0.89
C LYS A 607 46.28 12.02 -0.98
N LYS A 608 45.34 12.23 -1.91
CA LYS A 608 44.38 11.32 -2.63
C LYS A 608 44.53 11.62 -4.17
N PRO A 609 43.67 11.18 -5.15
CA PRO A 609 42.66 10.11 -5.26
C PRO A 609 42.78 9.29 -6.61
N LEU A 610 41.68 8.62 -7.05
CA LEU A 610 41.28 8.11 -8.41
C LEU A 610 41.44 6.60 -8.82
N LEU A 611 40.27 5.93 -8.87
CA LEU A 611 39.60 5.24 -10.01
C LEU A 611 40.19 4.04 -10.82
N HIS A 612 39.24 3.14 -11.16
CA HIS A 612 39.18 2.11 -12.23
C HIS A 612 40.19 0.94 -12.29
N LYS A 613 39.64 -0.28 -12.34
CA LYS A 613 39.54 -1.05 -13.61
C LYS A 613 38.58 -2.25 -13.56
N PHE A 614 38.20 -2.71 -14.76
CA PHE A 614 37.42 -3.92 -15.06
C PHE A 614 38.26 -5.20 -14.78
N GLY A 615 37.70 -6.42 -14.71
CA GLY A 615 36.32 -6.81 -14.97
C GLY A 615 36.15 -7.73 -16.20
N SER A 616 36.93 -8.82 -16.30
CA SER A 616 36.71 -9.90 -17.28
C SER A 616 37.45 -11.19 -16.90
N LEU A 617 36.79 -12.35 -17.04
CA LEU A 617 37.45 -13.67 -17.16
C LEU A 617 36.45 -14.74 -17.63
N LEU A 618 36.41 -15.03 -18.93
CA LEU A 618 35.71 -16.21 -19.46
C LEU A 618 36.62 -17.44 -19.39
N LYS A 619 36.03 -18.62 -19.13
CA LYS A 619 36.64 -19.91 -19.49
C LYS A 619 35.65 -20.80 -20.26
N LYS A 620 35.92 -20.93 -21.57
CA LYS A 620 35.52 -22.06 -22.44
C LYS A 620 36.50 -23.23 -22.18
N LYS A 621 36.30 -24.50 -22.55
CA LYS A 621 35.31 -25.21 -23.39
C LYS A 621 35.40 -26.72 -23.04
N GLY A 622 34.34 -27.52 -23.20
CA GLY A 622 34.42 -28.99 -23.21
C GLY A 622 33.07 -29.64 -23.54
N THR A 623 33.01 -30.53 -24.54
CA THR A 623 31.76 -31.13 -25.06
C THR A 623 32.01 -32.47 -25.79
N SER A 624 31.20 -33.49 -25.47
CA SER A 624 30.91 -34.74 -26.24
C SER A 624 32.11 -35.67 -26.55
N SER A 625 31.97 -36.99 -26.75
CA SER A 625 30.81 -37.78 -27.22
C SER A 625 30.88 -39.26 -26.78
N GLN A 626 29.73 -39.94 -26.72
CA GLN A 626 29.53 -41.42 -26.82
C GLN A 626 30.18 -42.28 -25.70
N LYS A 627 29.65 -43.46 -25.37
CA LYS A 627 28.66 -44.32 -26.04
C LYS A 627 27.75 -45.00 -25.01
#